data_AF-A0A4R9PWF9-F1
#
_entry.id   AF-A0A4R9PWF9-F1
#
_cell.length_a   1.000
_cell.length_b   1.000
_cell.length_c   1.000
_cell.angle_alpha   90.00
_cell.angle_beta   90.00
_cell.angle_gamma   90.00
#
_symmetry.space_group_name_H-M   'P 1'
#
loop_
_entity.id
_entity.type
_entity.pdbx_description
1 polymer ?
#
loop_
_entity_poly.entity_id
_entity_poly.type
_entity_poly.pdbx_seq_one_letter_code
_entity_poly.pdbx_strand_id
1 'polypeptide(L)'
;MRLMFRLPEITYPLTIDTIGKMLALGHEMTAHCLNIGCGQHSRVNLIALGHRVGFEHSCLEQDLRRHFYCPKCRAAGRDDKRVGFTHHTQTDPYSEWPRERETARRRVGRR
;
A
#
# COMPACT_ATOMS: atom_id res chain seq x y z
N MET A 1 -16.16 6.15 16.94
CA MET A 1 -15.26 5.40 17.84
C MET A 1 -13.87 5.45 17.25
N ARG A 2 -12.92 6.17 17.86
CA ARG A 2 -11.54 6.26 17.36
C ARG A 2 -10.85 4.96 17.80
N LEU A 3 -10.72 3.98 16.90
CA LEU A 3 -9.97 2.76 17.17
C LEU A 3 -8.49 3.16 17.33
N MET A 4 -8.04 3.33 18.57
CA MET A 4 -6.63 3.43 18.90
C MET A 4 -6.01 2.06 18.62
N PHE A 5 -5.34 1.92 17.48
CA PHE A 5 -4.50 0.76 17.21
C PHE A 5 -3.12 1.02 17.82
N ARG A 6 -2.51 -0.02 18.40
CA ARG A 6 -1.12 0.04 18.88
C ARG A 6 -0.21 -0.36 17.72
N LEU A 7 0.85 0.41 17.51
CA LEU A 7 1.92 0.00 16.62
C LEU A 7 2.70 -1.15 17.28
N PRO A 8 3.14 -2.15 16.50
CA PRO A 8 3.92 -3.26 17.05
C PRO A 8 5.29 -2.78 17.52
N GLU A 9 5.89 -3.55 18.44
CA GLU A 9 7.29 -3.40 18.80
C GLU A 9 8.19 -3.76 17.61
N ILE A 10 9.26 -2.98 17.42
CA ILE A 10 10.26 -3.22 16.38
C ILE A 10 11.44 -3.99 16.99
N THR A 11 11.61 -5.24 16.54
CA THR A 11 12.65 -6.15 17.00
C THR A 11 13.74 -6.37 15.93
N TYR A 12 14.94 -6.79 16.36
CA TYR A 12 16.07 -7.07 15.47
C TYR A 12 16.47 -8.57 15.48
N PRO A 13 16.92 -9.16 14.34
CA PRO A 13 17.14 -8.51 13.04
C PRO A 13 15.83 -8.04 12.39
N LEU A 14 15.87 -6.85 11.78
CA LEU A 14 14.68 -6.17 11.28
C LEU A 14 14.05 -6.95 10.12
N THR A 15 12.78 -7.32 10.26
CA THR A 15 11.96 -7.90 9.20
C THR A 15 10.65 -7.14 9.08
N ILE A 16 10.36 -6.62 7.89
CA ILE A 16 9.12 -5.88 7.59
C ILE A 16 8.15 -6.84 6.91
N ASP A 17 7.51 -7.67 7.73
CA ASP A 17 6.63 -8.76 7.32
C ASP A 17 5.16 -8.51 7.68
N THR A 18 4.82 -7.50 8.47
CA THR A 18 3.44 -7.16 8.83
C THR A 18 3.04 -5.73 8.43
N ILE A 19 1.73 -5.53 8.24
CA ILE A 19 1.15 -4.20 7.98
C ILE A 19 1.48 -3.22 9.12
N GLY A 20 1.45 -3.70 10.35
CA GLY A 20 1.78 -2.92 11.54
C GLY A 20 3.23 -2.45 11.53
N LYS A 21 4.19 -3.31 11.19
CA LYS A 21 5.61 -2.94 11.10
C LYS A 21 5.87 -1.96 9.97
N MET A 22 5.21 -2.13 8.81
CA MET A 22 5.27 -1.14 7.73
C MET A 22 4.83 0.24 8.23
N LEU A 23 3.69 0.31 8.93
CA LEU A 23 3.17 1.56 9.48
C LEU A 23 4.10 2.16 10.54
N ALA A 24 4.60 1.34 11.46
CA ALA A 24 5.45 1.78 12.55
C ALA A 24 6.78 2.39 12.07
N LEU A 25 7.30 1.88 10.95
CA LEU A 25 8.54 2.34 10.33
C LEU A 25 8.32 3.44 9.28
N GLY A 26 7.09 3.93 9.12
CA GLY A 26 6.77 4.99 8.16
C GLY A 26 6.82 4.59 6.68
N HIS A 27 6.77 3.28 6.39
CA HIS A 27 6.75 2.78 5.01
C HIS A 27 5.41 3.05 4.34
N GLU A 28 5.45 3.19 3.02
CA GLU A 28 4.26 3.31 2.19
C GLU A 28 4.15 2.14 1.20
N MET A 29 2.97 1.95 0.63
CA MET A 29 2.74 0.93 -0.39
C MET A 29 1.87 1.45 -1.51
N THR A 30 2.22 1.10 -2.74
CA THR A 30 1.37 1.29 -3.92
C THR A 30 0.98 -0.06 -4.48
N ALA A 31 -0.32 -0.29 -4.67
CA ALA A 31 -0.83 -1.41 -5.45
C ALA A 31 -0.95 -0.99 -6.92
N HIS A 32 -0.59 -1.86 -7.85
CA HIS A 32 -0.68 -1.59 -9.29
C HIS A 32 -1.19 -2.81 -10.05
N CYS A 33 -2.00 -2.57 -11.07
CA CYS A 33 -2.53 -3.62 -11.91
C CYS A 33 -1.47 -4.04 -12.94
N LEU A 34 -1.23 -5.35 -13.03
CA LEU A 34 -0.28 -5.98 -13.94
C LEU A 34 -0.92 -6.41 -15.27
N ASN A 35 -2.18 -6.09 -15.50
CA ASN A 35 -2.77 -6.27 -16.83
C ASN A 35 -2.17 -5.29 -17.83
N ILE A 36 -1.73 -5.82 -18.96
CA ILE A 36 -1.20 -5.05 -20.09
C ILE A 36 -2.22 -3.99 -20.50
N GLY A 37 -1.76 -2.74 -20.63
CA GLY A 37 -2.60 -1.60 -21.01
C GLY A 37 -3.57 -1.09 -19.95
N CYS A 38 -3.59 -1.64 -18.72
CA CYS A 38 -4.47 -1.10 -17.67
C CYS A 38 -3.95 0.22 -17.09
N GLY A 39 -2.67 0.25 -16.68
CA GLY A 39 -1.99 1.40 -16.08
C GLY A 39 -2.50 1.83 -14.69
N GLN A 40 -3.45 1.11 -14.11
CA GLN A 40 -4.06 1.47 -12.84
C GLN A 40 -3.09 1.24 -11.69
N HIS A 41 -2.95 2.23 -10.82
CA HIS A 41 -2.12 2.16 -9.63
C HIS A 41 -2.74 3.07 -8.57
N SER A 42 -2.62 2.68 -7.31
CA SER A 42 -3.20 3.41 -6.18
C SER A 42 -2.36 3.18 -4.94
N ARG A 43 -2.12 4.25 -4.18
CA ARG A 43 -1.52 4.12 -2.86
C ARG A 43 -2.47 3.36 -1.93
N VAL A 44 -1.92 2.48 -1.12
CA VAL A 44 -2.68 1.68 -0.15
C VAL A 44 -2.77 2.47 1.15
N ASN A 45 -3.99 2.67 1.64
CA ASN A 45 -4.21 3.17 2.99
C ASN A 45 -3.95 2.01 3.98
N LEU A 46 -2.71 1.92 4.48
CA LEU A 46 -2.28 0.86 5.38
C LEU A 46 -3.06 0.84 6.71
N ILE A 47 -3.54 1.98 7.20
CA ILE A 47 -4.39 2.05 8.39
C ILE A 47 -5.73 1.38 8.11
N ALA A 48 -6.39 1.74 7.00
CA ALA A 48 -7.66 1.13 6.61
C ALA A 48 -7.51 -0.36 6.29
N LEU A 49 -6.40 -0.76 5.66
CA LEU A 49 -6.09 -2.16 5.41
C LEU A 49 -5.89 -2.91 6.74
N GLY A 50 -5.10 -2.38 7.66
CA GLY A 50 -4.86 -2.97 8.99
C GLY A 50 -6.16 -3.12 9.80
N HIS A 51 -7.07 -2.15 9.75
CA HIS A 51 -8.41 -2.31 10.35
C HIS A 51 -9.25 -3.40 9.69
N ARG A 52 -9.06 -3.66 8.39
CA ARG A 52 -9.81 -4.67 7.65
C ARG A 52 -9.29 -6.09 7.85
N VAL A 53 -7.96 -6.28 7.88
CA VAL A 53 -7.35 -7.62 7.86
C VAL A 53 -6.47 -7.93 9.08
N GLY A 54 -6.25 -6.95 9.96
CA GLY A 54 -5.36 -7.03 11.12
C GLY A 54 -4.01 -6.37 10.87
N PHE A 55 -3.43 -5.76 11.91
CA PHE A 55 -2.10 -5.13 11.83
C PHE A 55 -0.96 -6.17 11.86
N GLU A 56 -1.18 -7.33 12.48
CA GLU A 56 -0.25 -8.47 12.45
C GLU A 56 -0.32 -9.29 11.16
N HIS A 57 -1.24 -8.93 10.26
CA HIS A 57 -1.37 -9.61 8.98
C HIS A 57 -0.13 -9.37 8.12
N SER A 58 0.31 -10.43 7.44
CA SER A 58 1.44 -10.38 6.52
C SER A 58 1.29 -9.29 5.46
N CYS A 59 2.34 -8.50 5.25
CA CYS A 59 2.42 -7.50 4.18
C CYS A 59 3.14 -8.02 2.93
N LEU A 60 3.41 -9.33 2.83
CA LEU A 60 4.02 -9.92 1.65
C LEU A 60 3.00 -10.02 0.50
N GLU A 61 3.47 -9.94 -0.74
CA GLU A 61 2.61 -9.91 -1.93
C GLU A 61 1.62 -11.08 -1.97
N GLN A 62 2.09 -12.29 -1.71
CA GLN A 62 1.26 -13.51 -1.76
C GLN A 62 0.07 -13.41 -0.79
N ASP A 63 0.29 -12.79 0.37
CA ASP A 63 -0.72 -12.61 1.40
C ASP A 63 -1.64 -11.43 1.15
N LEU A 64 -1.13 -10.37 0.55
CA LEU A 64 -1.91 -9.18 0.26
C LEU A 64 -2.80 -9.38 -0.96
N ARG A 65 -2.34 -10.06 -2.00
CA ARG A 65 -3.02 -10.16 -3.32
C ARG A 65 -4.48 -10.61 -3.20
N ARG A 66 -4.81 -11.49 -2.25
CA ARG A 66 -6.20 -11.96 -2.02
C ARG A 66 -7.17 -10.83 -1.66
N HIS A 67 -6.69 -9.78 -0.99
CA HIS A 67 -7.48 -8.64 -0.51
C HIS A 67 -7.67 -7.53 -1.54
N PHE A 68 -6.93 -7.58 -2.66
CA PHE A 68 -6.97 -6.56 -3.70
C PHE A 68 -7.60 -7.08 -4.99
N TYR A 69 -8.10 -6.14 -5.79
CA TYR A 69 -8.52 -6.37 -7.17
C TYR A 69 -8.45 -5.04 -7.94
N CYS A 70 -8.29 -5.10 -9.25
CA CYS A 70 -8.36 -3.90 -10.09
C CYS A 70 -9.82 -3.58 -10.47
N PRO A 71 -10.42 -2.47 -10.00
CA PRO A 71 -11.81 -2.15 -10.32
C PRO A 71 -12.04 -1.91 -11.81
N LYS A 72 -11.07 -1.30 -12.50
CA LYS A 72 -11.11 -1.08 -13.96
C LYS A 72 -11.12 -2.39 -14.74
N CYS A 73 -10.31 -3.37 -14.34
CA CYS A 73 -10.29 -4.68 -15.01
C CYS A 73 -11.52 -5.51 -14.69
N ARG A 74 -12.01 -5.48 -13.44
CA ARG A 74 -13.27 -6.12 -13.05
C ARG A 74 -14.44 -5.60 -13.87
N ALA A 75 -14.58 -4.27 -13.99
CA ALA A 75 -15.63 -3.65 -14.79
C ALA A 75 -15.54 -4.03 -16.29
N ALA A 76 -14.33 -4.29 -16.79
CA ALA A 76 -14.08 -4.71 -18.17
C ALA A 76 -14.13 -6.24 -18.38
N GLY A 77 -14.50 -7.03 -17.37
CA GLY A 77 -14.54 -8.49 -17.46
C GLY A 77 -13.17 -9.17 -17.62
N ARG A 78 -12.07 -8.48 -17.31
CA ARG A 78 -10.71 -9.03 -17.34
C ARG A 78 -10.34 -9.61 -15.98
N ASP A 79 -9.32 -10.47 -15.95
CA ASP A 79 -8.71 -10.97 -14.71
C ASP A 79 -8.31 -9.80 -13.81
N ASP A 80 -8.96 -9.65 -12.65
CA ASP A 80 -8.76 -8.51 -11.76
C ASP A 80 -7.73 -8.77 -10.65
N LYS A 81 -7.18 -9.99 -10.57
CA LYS A 81 -6.27 -10.44 -9.50
C LYS A 81 -4.79 -10.33 -9.87
N ARG A 82 -4.49 -9.86 -11.09
CA ARG A 82 -3.15 -9.43 -11.51
C ARG A 82 -2.83 -8.07 -10.88
N VAL A 83 -2.48 -8.10 -9.59
CA VAL A 83 -2.10 -6.94 -8.77
C VAL A 83 -0.73 -7.19 -8.18
N GLY A 84 0.19 -6.26 -8.41
CA GLY A 84 1.50 -6.19 -7.77
C GLY A 84 1.56 -5.06 -6.76
N PHE A 85 2.60 -5.09 -5.91
CA PHE A 85 2.82 -4.08 -4.87
C PHE A 85 4.23 -3.52 -4.96
N THR A 86 4.36 -2.23 -4.65
CA THR A 86 5.66 -1.56 -4.50
C THR A 86 5.71 -0.98 -3.11
N HIS A 87 6.68 -1.45 -2.30
CA HIS A 87 6.97 -0.88 -1.00
C HIS A 87 7.88 0.34 -1.19
N HIS A 88 7.51 1.45 -0.56
CA HIS A 88 8.32 2.66 -0.54
C HIS A 88 8.89 2.77 0.87
N THR A 89 10.20 2.64 0.98
CA THR A 89 10.91 2.92 2.23
C THR A 89 10.78 4.40 2.57
N GLN A 90 10.80 4.72 3.85
CA GLN A 90 10.89 6.10 4.30
C GLN A 90 12.27 6.65 3.89
N THR A 91 12.30 7.54 2.89
CA THR A 91 13.53 8.16 2.37
C THR A 91 13.77 9.57 2.89
N ASP A 92 12.83 10.12 3.67
CA ASP A 92 12.89 11.46 4.25
C ASP A 92 12.32 11.41 5.68
N PRO A 93 12.84 12.19 6.67
CA PRO A 93 12.24 12.31 8.01
C PRO A 93 10.74 12.60 8.00
N TYR A 94 10.24 13.19 6.91
CA TYR A 94 8.82 13.32 6.60
C TYR A 94 8.61 12.70 5.23
N SER A 95 8.30 11.40 5.17
CA SER A 95 7.68 10.81 3.98
C SER A 95 6.51 11.72 3.57
N GLU A 96 6.69 12.54 2.53
CA GLU A 96 5.77 13.64 2.19
C GLU A 96 4.32 13.15 2.23
N TRP A 97 3.55 13.73 3.13
CA TRP A 97 2.14 13.39 3.31
C TRP A 97 1.35 13.65 2.02
N PRO A 98 0.32 12.85 1.66
CA PRO A 98 -0.11 12.62 0.28
C PRO A 98 -0.51 13.83 -0.55
N ARG A 99 -0.94 14.94 0.06
CA ARG A 99 -1.38 16.11 -0.70
C ARG A 99 -0.22 16.71 -1.49
N GLU A 100 0.95 16.84 -0.91
CA GLU A 100 2.03 17.61 -1.56
C GLU A 100 2.62 16.84 -2.73
N ARG A 101 2.91 15.54 -2.55
CA ARG A 101 3.42 14.68 -3.63
C ARG A 101 2.40 14.44 -4.75
N GLU A 102 1.13 14.22 -4.42
CA GLU A 102 0.08 14.06 -5.45
C GLU A 102 -0.21 15.39 -6.15
N THR A 103 -0.22 16.51 -5.43
CA THR A 103 -0.34 17.86 -6.01
C THR A 103 0.84 18.17 -6.92
N ALA A 104 2.07 17.85 -6.49
CA ALA A 104 3.26 17.97 -7.31
C ALA A 104 3.12 17.14 -8.58
N ARG A 105 2.78 15.85 -8.49
CA ARG A 105 2.54 14.99 -9.67
C ARG A 105 1.47 15.54 -10.61
N ARG A 106 0.36 16.08 -10.08
CA ARG A 106 -0.67 16.75 -10.88
C ARG A 106 -0.15 18.01 -11.58
N ARG A 107 0.76 18.77 -10.93
CA ARG A 107 1.37 19.99 -11.47
C ARG A 107 2.41 19.71 -12.57
N VAL A 108 3.30 18.74 -12.36
CA VAL A 108 4.43 18.49 -13.29
C VAL A 108 4.03 17.54 -14.44
N GLY A 109 2.88 16.87 -14.35
CA GLY A 109 2.51 15.79 -15.25
C GLY A 109 3.33 14.51 -14.98
N ARG A 110 2.83 13.36 -15.45
CA ARG A 110 3.64 12.15 -15.50
C ARG A 110 4.72 12.35 -16.57
N ARG A 111 6.00 12.33 -16.18
CA ARG A 111 7.04 11.88 -17.10
C ARG A 111 6.85 10.39 -17.38
#